data_AF-A0A3Q2VI43-F1
#
_entry.id   AF-A0A3Q2VI43-F1
#
_cell.length_a   1.000
_cell.length_b   1.000
_cell.length_c   1.000
_cell.angle_alpha   90.00
_cell.angle_beta   90.00
_cell.angle_gamma   90.00
#
_symmetry.space_group_name_H-M   'P 1'
#
loop_
_entity.id
_entity.type
_entity.pdbx_description
1 polymer ?
#
loop_
_entity_poly.entity_id
_entity_poly.type
_entity_poly.pdbx_seq_one_letter_code
_entity_poly.pdbx_strand_id
1 'polypeptide(L)' 'MLRYTFFFFCAIFEENAVQDDQVFQLAVSDLSLNDDILQSEKITHSIKLIAPNNPFQAVQEGKAAAAFTSRDGGSVR' A
#
# COMPACT_ATOMS: atom_id res chain seq x y z
N MET A 1 -25.70 3.54 6.29
CA MET A 1 -24.87 3.68 5.07
C MET A 1 -23.56 4.32 5.50
N LEU A 2 -22.58 3.52 5.92
CA LEU A 2 -21.22 4.00 6.18
C LEU A 2 -20.37 3.51 5.01
N ARG A 3 -19.99 4.42 4.10
CA ARG A 3 -18.94 4.14 3.13
C ARG A 3 -17.64 4.31 3.89
N TYR A 4 -17.11 3.22 4.45
CA TYR A 4 -15.73 3.21 4.93
C TYR A 4 -14.85 3.29 3.68
N THR A 5 -14.18 4.42 3.51
CA THR A 5 -13.21 4.59 2.43
C THR A 5 -11.96 3.86 2.89
N PHE A 6 -11.86 2.57 2.59
CA PHE A 6 -10.67 1.78 2.94
C PHE A 6 -9.50 2.27 2.08
N PHE A 7 -8.66 3.13 2.65
CA PHE A 7 -7.42 3.57 2.01
C PHE A 7 -6.37 2.46 2.13
N PHE A 8 -6.32 1.63 1.10
CA PHE A 8 -5.24 0.66 0.90
C PHE A 8 -4.20 1.22 -0.07
N PHE A 9 -2.96 1.32 0.39
CA PHE A 9 -1.84 1.76 -0.44
C PHE A 9 -0.93 0.58 -0.81
N CYS A 10 -0.48 0.53 -2.05
CA CYS A 10 0.53 -0.42 -2.48
C CYS A 10 1.77 0.31 -2.98
N ALA A 11 2.95 -0.16 -2.57
CA ALA A 11 4.23 0.28 -3.07
C ALA A 11 4.99 -0.88 -3.70
N ILE A 12 5.70 -0.59 -4.79
CA ILE A 12 6.59 -1.53 -5.47
C ILE A 12 7.96 -0.87 -5.52
N PHE A 13 8.95 -1.52 -4.93
CA PHE A 13 10.32 -1.04 -4.87
C PHE A 13 11.25 -2.08 -5.49
N GLU A 14 12.35 -1.63 -6.09
CA GLU A 14 13.44 -2.55 -6.42
C GLU A 14 14.12 -3.05 -5.12
N GLU A 15 14.72 -4.24 -5.13
CA GLU A 15 15.36 -4.83 -3.93
C GLU A 15 16.47 -3.96 -3.32
N ASN A 16 17.12 -3.12 -4.13
CA ASN A 16 18.16 -2.18 -3.70
C ASN A 16 17.62 -0.82 -3.25
N ALA A 17 16.31 -0.56 -3.35
CA ALA A 17 15.67 0.70 -2.96
C ALA A 17 15.39 0.77 -1.44
N VAL A 18 16.42 0.45 -0.64
CA VAL A 18 16.32 0.38 0.84
C VAL A 18 15.91 1.72 1.44
N GLN A 19 16.39 2.84 0.87
CA GLN A 19 16.05 4.17 1.34
C GLN A 19 14.56 4.49 1.12
N ASP A 20 14.00 4.05 -0.01
CA ASP A 20 12.58 4.28 -0.31
C ASP A 20 11.68 3.50 0.65
N ASP A 21 12.01 2.24 0.96
CA ASP A 21 11.27 1.45 1.96
C ASP A 21 11.31 2.12 3.34
N GLN A 22 12.48 2.57 3.79
CA GLN A 22 12.63 3.24 5.08
C GLN A 22 11.82 4.54 5.16
N VAL A 23 11.93 5.40 4.14
CA VAL A 23 11.20 6.67 4.10
C VAL A 23 9.70 6.43 3.98
N PHE A 24 9.27 5.42 3.21
CA PHE A 24 7.86 5.05 3.11
C PHE A 24 7.29 4.60 4.46
N GLN A 25 7.98 3.71 5.18
CA GLN A 25 7.54 3.25 6.49
C GLN A 25 7.52 4.39 7.52
N LEU A 26 8.50 5.29 7.48
CA LEU A 26 8.54 6.47 8.34
C LEU A 26 7.33 7.38 8.06
N ALA A 27 7.03 7.66 6.80
CA ALA A 27 5.87 8.47 6.43
C ALA A 27 4.54 7.83 6.88
N VAL A 28 4.40 6.50 6.74
CA VAL A 28 3.21 5.78 7.25
C VAL A 28 3.12 5.93 8.78
N SER A 29 4.24 5.80 9.49
CA SER A 29 4.28 5.98 10.95
C SER A 29 3.90 7.40 11.34
N ASP A 30 4.49 8.41 10.72
CA ASP A 30 4.24 9.83 11.01
C ASP A 30 2.76 10.20 10.81
N LEU A 31 2.16 9.72 9.72
CA LEU A 31 0.73 9.94 9.45
C LEU A 31 -0.17 9.18 10.44
N SER A 32 0.24 7.97 10.87
CA SER A 32 -0.54 7.16 11.81
C SER A 32 -0.48 7.68 13.26
N LEU A 33 0.52 8.49 13.60
CA LEU A 33 0.67 9.13 14.91
C LEU A 33 0.01 10.51 14.98
N ASN A 34 -0.43 11.06 13.84
CA ASN A 34 -1.04 12.38 13.77
C ASN A 34 -2.55 12.28 13.93
N ASP A 35 -3.05 12.62 15.13
CA ASP A 35 -4.47 12.55 15.48
C ASP A 35 -5.36 13.52 14.68
N ASP A 36 -4.80 14.47 13.92
CA ASP A 36 -5.57 15.37 13.04
C ASP A 36 -5.82 14.75 11.65
N ILE A 37 -5.12 13.66 11.30
CA ILE A 37 -5.17 13.01 9.98
C ILE A 37 -5.64 11.56 10.16
N LEU A 38 -6.66 11.14 9.39
CA LEU A 38 -7.18 9.76 9.43
C LEU A 38 -7.54 9.30 10.86
N GLN A 39 -8.17 10.18 11.65
CA GLN A 39 -8.40 10.04 13.10
C GLN A 39 -9.08 8.72 13.54
N SER A 40 -9.80 8.04 12.64
CA SER A 40 -10.51 6.78 12.91
C SER A 40 -10.16 5.68 11.91
N GLU A 41 -9.21 5.94 11.01
CA GLU A 41 -8.83 5.04 9.93
C GLU A 41 -7.37 4.61 10.10
N LYS A 42 -7.11 3.31 9.98
CA LYS A 42 -5.75 2.78 10.01
C LYS A 42 -5.19 2.78 8.58
N ILE A 43 -3.97 3.30 8.40
CA ILE A 43 -3.23 3.10 7.16
C ILE A 43 -2.87 1.61 7.05
N THR A 44 -3.31 0.98 5.98
CA THR A 44 -2.92 -0.40 5.63
C THR A 44 -2.19 -0.38 4.30
N HIS A 45 -1.08 -1.12 4.23
CA HIS A 45 -0.24 -1.14 3.05
C HIS A 45 0.37 -2.51 2.77
N SER A 46 0.78 -2.69 1.51
CA SER A 46 1.61 -3.81 1.09
C SER A 46 2.78 -3.31 0.24
N ILE A 47 3.96 -3.82 0.52
CA ILE A 47 5.18 -3.53 -0.22
C ILE A 47 5.60 -4.78 -0.98
N LYS A 48 5.91 -4.61 -2.26
CA LYS A 48 6.47 -5.65 -3.13
C LYS A 48 7.88 -5.25 -3.53
N LEU A 49 8.84 -6.12 -3.24
CA LEU A 49 10.21 -5.98 -3.73
C LEU A 49 10.34 -6.73 -5.05
N ILE A 50 10.96 -6.10 -6.03
CA ILE A 50 11.21 -6.68 -7.36
C ILE A 50 12.69 -6.68 -7.70
N ALA A 51 13.10 -7.61 -8.55
CA ALA A 51 14.45 -7.63 -9.08
C ALA A 51 14.72 -6.35 -9.90
N PRO A 52 15.92 -5.76 -9.79
CA PRO A 52 16.26 -4.55 -10.54
C PRO A 52 16.12 -4.75 -12.05
N ASN A 53 15.63 -3.73 -12.76
CA ASN A 53 15.44 -3.76 -14.22
C ASN A 53 14.53 -4.91 -14.72
N ASN A 54 13.60 -5.41 -13.90
CA ASN A 54 12.62 -6.42 -14.33
C ASN A 54 11.22 -5.81 -14.53
N PRO A 55 10.94 -5.19 -15.70
CA PRO A 55 9.66 -4.52 -15.94
C PRO A 55 8.47 -5.50 -15.97
N PHE A 56 8.70 -6.77 -16.29
CA PHE A 56 7.63 -7.76 -16.30
C PHE A 56 7.14 -8.08 -14.88
N GLN A 57 8.06 -8.26 -13.94
CA GLN A 57 7.73 -8.47 -12.53
C GLN A 57 7.01 -7.25 -11.94
N ALA A 58 7.45 -6.03 -12.28
CA ALA A 58 6.77 -4.80 -11.88
C ALA A 58 5.29 -4.78 -12.29
N VAL A 59 5.00 -5.17 -13.54
CA VAL A 59 3.61 -5.26 -14.05
C VAL A 59 2.82 -6.36 -13.34
N GLN A 60 3.42 -7.51 -13.04
CA GLN A 60 2.75 -8.61 -12.34
C GLN A 60 2.33 -8.20 -10.93
N GLU A 61 3.26 -7.68 -10.14
CA GLU A 61 3.00 -7.25 -8.77
C GLU A 61 2.02 -6.06 -8.73
N GLY A 62 2.12 -5.13 -9.69
CA GLY A 62 1.20 -3.99 -9.80
C GLY A 62 -0.24 -4.39 -10.14
N LYS A 63 -0.43 -5.39 -11.00
CA LYS A 63 -1.76 -5.94 -11.29
C LYS A 63 -2.34 -6.70 -10.11
N ALA A 64 -1.52 -7.44 -9.37
CA ALA A 64 -1.96 -8.14 -8.16
C ALA A 64 -2.44 -7.15 -7.08
N ALA A 65 -1.74 -6.03 -6.91
CA ALA A 65 -2.13 -4.96 -6.00
C ALA A 65 -3.48 -4.32 -6.37
N ALA A 66 -3.70 -4.01 -7.66
CA ALA A 66 -4.95 -3.42 -8.15
C ALA A 66 -6.15 -4.38 -8.07
N ALA A 67 -5.92 -5.69 -8.09
CA ALA A 67 -6.99 -6.68 -7.96
C ALA A 67 -7.58 -6.74 -6.53
N PHE A 68 -6.80 -6.38 -5.50
CA PHE A 68 -7.28 -6.34 -4.12
C PHE A 68 -8.30 -5.23 -3.92
N THR A 69 -8.04 -4.04 -4.46
CA THR A 69 -8.96 -2.88 -4.38
C THR A 69 -10.27 -3.08 -5.15
N SER A 70 -10.28 -4.01 -6.12
CA SER A 70 -11.48 -4.33 -6.90
C SER A 70 -12.34 -5.44 -6.30
N ARG A 71 -11.79 -6.30 -5.42
CA ARG A 71 -12.53 -7.43 -4.81
C ARG A 71 -13.31 -7.04 -3.55
N ASP A 72 -12.90 -5.98 -2.87
CA ASP A 72 -13.59 -5.49 -1.66
C ASP A 72 -14.79 -4.57 -1.96
N GLY A 73 -15.25 -4.57 -3.21
CA GLY A 73 -16.62 -4.21 -3.57
C GLY A 73 -17.65 -5.23 -3.05
N GLY A 74 -17.75 -5.38 -1.73
CA GLY A 74 -18.86 -6.03 -1.04
C GLY A 74 -18.78 -7.57 -0.97
N SER A 75 -18.05 -8.10 0.00
CA SER A 75 -18.53 -9.26 0.76
C SER A 75 -17.75 -9.41 2.05
N VAL A 76 -18.44 -9.17 3.17
CA VAL A 76 -18.02 -9.60 4.49
C VAL A 76 -17.89 -11.12 4.48
N ARG A 77 -16.69 -11.61 4.77
CA ARG A 77 -16.47 -12.92 5.40
C ARG A 77 -15.46 -12.76 6.52
#